data_AF-A0A9J6F8S7-F1
#
_entry.id   AF-A0A9J6F8S7-F1
#
_cell.length_a   1.000
_cell.length_b   1.000
_cell.length_c   1.000
_cell.angle_alpha   90.00
_cell.angle_beta   90.00
_cell.angle_gamma   90.00
#
_symmetry.space_group_name_H-M   'P 1'
#
loop_
_entity.id
_entity.type
_entity.pdbx_description
1 polymer ?
#
loop_
_entity_poly.entity_id
_entity_poly.type
_entity_poly.pdbx_seq_one_letter_code
_entity_poly.pdbx_strand_id
1 'polypeptide(L)'
;MNSSDDERIEAEPSSKGPIDKYIEDSLDDKDLEVEQSSTAKNRAKKIWHWVKKDVPLNEGFRESELVLLVTPDEAKTPLHMFSKLVDEDLVEHPTFETDRFRVQNHKTKVKPIRIEEIRKFLGIILYMSVVCLPFRRMYWSRLLRQAHVADCMHPKPVR
;
A
#
# COMPACT_ATOMS: atom_id res chain seq x y z
N MET A 1 -10.15 66.87 -13.96
CA MET A 1 -9.62 66.01 -15.05
C MET A 1 -8.74 64.96 -14.39
N ASN A 2 -9.16 63.69 -14.49
CA ASN A 2 -8.57 62.41 -14.04
C ASN A 2 -8.14 62.32 -12.56
N SER A 3 -8.88 61.66 -11.67
CA SER A 3 -9.29 60.23 -11.62
C SER A 3 -8.09 59.29 -11.52
N SER A 4 -7.83 58.78 -10.32
CA SER A 4 -7.13 57.52 -10.06
C SER A 4 -7.56 57.06 -8.68
N ASP A 5 -8.42 56.05 -8.70
CA ASP A 5 -9.09 55.39 -7.60
C ASP A 5 -8.11 54.54 -6.79
N ASP A 6 -7.96 54.83 -5.49
CA ASP A 6 -7.33 53.95 -4.51
C ASP A 6 -8.38 52.99 -3.93
N GLU A 7 -8.68 51.91 -4.67
CA GLU A 7 -9.49 50.81 -4.14
C GLU A 7 -8.62 49.78 -3.41
N ARG A 8 -8.73 49.85 -2.08
CA ARG A 8 -8.29 48.87 -1.09
C ARG A 8 -8.99 47.53 -1.34
N ILE A 9 -8.28 46.55 -1.88
CA ILE A 9 -8.79 45.17 -2.02
C ILE A 9 -8.82 44.52 -0.63
N GLU A 10 -10.02 44.44 -0.06
CA GLU A 10 -10.31 43.63 1.12
C GLU A 10 -10.43 42.15 0.71
N ALA A 11 -9.71 41.27 1.41
CA ALA A 11 -9.76 39.84 1.18
C ALA A 11 -11.03 39.25 1.81
N GLU A 12 -12.03 38.95 0.99
CA GLU A 12 -13.16 38.13 1.40
C GLU A 12 -12.83 36.62 1.30
N PRO A 13 -13.22 35.80 2.31
CA PRO A 13 -12.97 34.36 2.32
C PRO A 13 -13.96 33.62 1.42
N SER A 14 -13.50 33.19 0.24
CA SER A 14 -14.30 32.37 -0.68
C SER A 14 -14.50 30.94 -0.16
N SER A 15 -15.64 30.75 0.53
CA SER A 15 -16.48 29.55 0.54
C SER A 15 -16.29 28.64 -0.70
N LYS A 16 -15.89 27.38 -0.47
CA LYS A 16 -16.23 26.24 -1.32
C LYS A 16 -16.60 25.06 -0.41
N GLY A 17 -17.83 24.56 -0.64
CA GLY A 17 -18.59 23.65 0.20
C GLY A 17 -18.08 22.20 0.31
N PRO A 18 -18.94 21.27 0.78
CA PRO A 18 -18.53 20.15 1.63
C PRO A 18 -17.84 19.02 0.86
N ILE A 19 -16.59 18.72 1.22
CA ILE A 19 -15.82 17.55 0.77
C ILE A 19 -16.16 16.36 1.69
N ASP A 20 -17.44 16.04 1.85
CA ASP A 20 -17.86 15.05 2.86
C ASP A 20 -18.92 14.07 2.34
N LYS A 21 -18.66 13.49 1.15
CA LYS A 21 -19.51 12.43 0.58
C LYS A 21 -18.72 11.31 -0.10
N TYR A 22 -17.69 10.80 0.57
CA TYR A 22 -17.13 9.49 0.22
C TYR A 22 -17.38 8.48 1.34
N ILE A 23 -18.61 7.96 1.31
CA ILE A 23 -19.02 6.57 1.52
C ILE A 23 -18.26 5.82 2.62
N GLU A 24 -18.92 5.76 3.76
CA GLU A 24 -18.81 4.75 4.80
C GLU A 24 -19.12 3.37 4.19
N ASP A 25 -18.08 2.58 3.88
CA ASP A 25 -18.26 1.16 3.56
C ASP A 25 -18.54 0.43 4.88
N SER A 26 -19.83 0.24 5.16
CA SER A 26 -20.31 -0.72 6.12
C SER A 26 -19.82 -2.11 5.72
N LEU A 27 -18.96 -2.71 6.55
CA LEU A 27 -18.69 -4.14 6.48
C LEU A 27 -19.91 -4.87 7.02
N ASP A 28 -20.79 -5.30 6.11
CA ASP A 28 -21.92 -6.18 6.37
C ASP A 28 -21.40 -7.62 6.54
N ASP A 29 -20.86 -7.92 7.73
CA ASP A 29 -20.52 -9.28 8.14
C ASP A 29 -21.83 -10.03 8.44
N LYS A 30 -22.30 -10.82 7.48
CA LYS A 30 -23.49 -11.66 7.63
C LYS A 30 -23.29 -12.66 8.78
N ASP A 31 -24.20 -12.56 9.74
CA ASP A 31 -24.30 -13.37 10.95
C ASP A 31 -24.31 -14.89 10.67
N LEU A 32 -23.45 -15.61 11.39
CA LEU A 32 -23.61 -17.05 11.63
C LEU A 32 -24.38 -17.21 12.94
N GLU A 33 -25.67 -17.55 12.84
CA GLU A 33 -26.53 -17.86 13.98
C GLU A 33 -26.06 -19.15 14.66
N VAL A 34 -25.67 -19.06 15.94
CA VAL A 34 -25.58 -20.21 16.86
C VAL A 34 -26.32 -19.85 18.14
N GLU A 35 -27.23 -20.73 18.54
CA GLU A 35 -28.24 -20.57 19.57
C GLU A 35 -27.72 -20.11 20.95
N GLN A 36 -28.55 -19.30 21.58
CA GLN A 36 -28.32 -18.62 22.85
C GLN A 36 -28.44 -19.59 24.03
N SER A 37 -27.38 -19.70 24.85
CA SER A 37 -27.56 -19.99 26.28
C SER A 37 -27.19 -18.76 27.09
N SER A 38 -28.19 -18.26 27.83
CA SER A 38 -28.17 -17.00 28.56
C SER A 38 -27.42 -17.13 29.88
N THR A 39 -26.25 -16.50 29.97
CA THR A 39 -25.81 -15.81 31.19
C THR A 39 -24.85 -14.69 30.79
N ALA A 40 -25.39 -13.50 30.55
CA ALA A 40 -24.63 -12.33 30.11
C ALA A 40 -23.78 -11.79 31.27
N LYS A 41 -22.58 -12.35 31.45
CA LYS A 41 -21.51 -11.70 32.21
C LYS A 41 -21.00 -10.55 31.36
N ASN A 42 -21.22 -9.30 31.80
CA ASN A 42 -20.67 -8.10 31.16
C ASN A 42 -19.14 -8.23 31.06
N ARG A 43 -18.65 -8.71 29.91
CA ARG A 43 -17.22 -8.74 29.62
C ARG A 43 -16.79 -7.31 29.38
N ALA A 44 -16.05 -6.74 30.33
CA ALA A 44 -15.45 -5.43 30.19
C ALA A 44 -14.70 -5.37 28.85
N LYS A 45 -14.97 -4.32 28.06
CA LYS A 45 -14.34 -4.13 26.75
C LYS A 45 -12.82 -4.04 26.96
N LYS A 46 -12.07 -4.95 26.33
CA LYS A 46 -10.61 -4.96 26.41
C LYS A 46 -10.06 -3.70 25.75
N ILE A 47 -9.45 -2.82 26.53
CA ILE A 47 -8.85 -1.57 26.04
C ILE A 47 -7.39 -1.87 25.67
N TRP A 48 -7.07 -1.73 24.39
CA TRP A 48 -5.70 -1.83 23.89
C TRP A 48 -4.98 -0.50 24.10
N HIS A 49 -3.81 -0.55 24.74
CA HIS A 49 -2.91 0.59 24.85
C HIS A 49 -1.73 0.32 23.93
N TRP A 50 -1.56 1.15 22.92
CA TRP A 50 -0.36 1.11 22.08
C TRP A 50 0.80 1.66 22.88
N VAL A 51 1.78 0.82 23.17
CA VAL A 51 3.01 1.21 23.85
C VAL A 51 4.09 1.31 22.78
N LYS A 52 4.74 2.47 22.68
CA LYS A 52 5.96 2.61 21.88
C LYS A 52 7.04 1.76 22.54
N LYS A 53 7.36 0.64 21.92
CA LYS A 53 8.50 -0.19 22.30
C LYS A 53 9.49 -0.09 21.16
N ASP A 54 10.67 0.43 21.46
CA ASP A 54 11.75 0.38 20.49
C ASP A 54 12.07 -1.09 20.26
N VAL A 55 12.03 -1.51 18.99
CA VAL A 55 12.53 -2.83 18.61
C VAL A 55 14.01 -2.80 18.98
N PRO A 56 14.51 -3.75 19.79
CA PRO A 56 15.93 -3.81 20.06
C PRO A 56 16.63 -3.82 18.71
N LEU A 57 17.60 -2.92 18.50
CA LEU A 57 18.47 -3.05 17.33
C LEU A 57 18.95 -4.49 17.36
N ASN A 58 18.60 -5.27 16.33
CA ASN A 58 19.20 -6.57 16.17
C ASN A 58 20.70 -6.31 16.17
N GLU A 59 21.43 -6.75 17.18
CA GLU A 59 22.87 -6.52 17.30
C GLU A 59 23.62 -7.10 16.09
N GLY A 60 22.95 -7.97 15.31
CA GLY A 60 23.42 -8.49 14.03
C GLY A 60 23.08 -7.66 12.78
N PHE A 61 22.25 -6.61 12.85
CA PHE A 61 21.94 -5.77 11.69
C PHE A 61 22.80 -4.51 11.69
N ARG A 62 24.01 -4.61 11.12
CA ARG A 62 24.90 -3.46 10.98
C ARG A 62 24.58 -2.74 9.69
N GLU A 63 24.34 -1.44 9.73
CA GLU A 63 24.12 -0.61 8.54
C GLU A 63 25.28 -0.73 7.52
N SER A 64 26.49 -1.04 7.99
CA SER A 64 27.65 -1.38 7.17
C SER A 64 27.49 -2.64 6.32
N GLU A 65 26.64 -3.60 6.70
CA GLU A 65 26.37 -4.80 5.90
C GLU A 65 25.48 -4.48 4.69
N LEU A 66 24.59 -3.49 4.78
CA LEU A 66 23.80 -3.02 3.63
C LEU A 66 24.67 -2.35 2.56
N VAL A 67 25.71 -1.63 2.99
CA VAL A 67 26.67 -0.96 2.11
C VAL A 67 27.61 -1.96 1.42
N LEU A 68 27.76 -3.18 1.95
CA LEU A 68 28.68 -4.20 1.44
C LEU A 68 28.07 -5.15 0.40
N LEU A 69 26.75 -5.18 0.21
CA LEU A 69 26.12 -6.15 -0.70
C LEU A 69 26.36 -5.84 -2.18
N VAL A 70 26.48 -4.56 -2.53
CA VAL A 70 26.74 -4.11 -3.90
C VAL A 70 27.46 -2.76 -3.87
N THR A 71 28.72 -2.73 -4.31
CA THR A 71 29.32 -1.46 -4.72
C THR A 71 28.74 -1.04 -6.07
N PRO A 72 28.46 0.25 -6.31
CA PRO A 72 28.00 0.72 -7.63
C PRO A 72 28.92 0.30 -8.77
N ASP A 73 30.22 0.12 -8.49
CA ASP A 73 31.24 -0.32 -9.44
C ASP A 73 31.11 -1.80 -9.85
N GLU A 74 30.58 -2.66 -8.98
CA GLU A 74 30.33 -4.08 -9.28
C GLU A 74 29.02 -4.30 -10.06
N ALA A 75 28.02 -3.44 -9.85
CA ALA A 75 26.74 -3.54 -10.53
C ALA A 75 26.77 -2.89 -11.92
N LYS A 76 27.00 -3.73 -12.94
CA LYS A 76 26.97 -3.33 -14.36
C LYS A 76 25.66 -2.65 -14.80
N THR A 77 24.53 -2.90 -14.13
CA THR A 77 23.23 -2.29 -14.42
C THR A 77 22.41 -2.10 -13.13
N PRO A 78 21.45 -1.14 -13.10
CA PRO A 78 20.52 -0.98 -11.97
C PRO A 78 19.74 -2.25 -11.65
N LEU A 79 19.37 -3.04 -12.67
CA LEU A 79 18.70 -4.32 -12.48
C LEU A 79 19.58 -5.33 -11.74
N HIS A 80 20.88 -5.38 -12.08
CA HIS A 80 21.82 -6.27 -11.40
C HIS A 80 21.98 -5.89 -9.92
N MET A 81 22.08 -4.59 -9.61
CA MET A 81 22.08 -4.12 -8.22
C MET A 81 20.81 -4.55 -7.48
N PHE A 82 19.64 -4.39 -8.11
CA PHE A 82 18.38 -4.80 -7.51
C PHE A 82 18.29 -6.31 -7.26
N SER A 83 18.76 -7.14 -8.19
CA SER A 83 18.77 -8.60 -8.03
C SER A 83 19.72 -9.11 -6.92
N LYS A 84 20.63 -8.27 -6.43
CA LYS A 84 21.48 -8.59 -5.27
C LYS A 84 20.82 -8.23 -3.94
N LEU A 85 19.95 -7.22 -3.94
CA LEU A 85 19.15 -6.82 -2.78
C LEU A 85 17.87 -7.63 -2.65
N VAL A 86 17.35 -8.14 -3.77
CA VAL A 86 16.17 -9.00 -3.85
C VAL A 86 16.62 -10.37 -4.33
N ASP A 87 17.07 -11.14 -3.36
CA ASP A 87 17.44 -12.53 -3.43
C ASP A 87 16.24 -13.43 -3.76
N GLU A 88 16.51 -14.62 -4.31
CA GLU A 88 15.46 -15.51 -4.82
C GLU A 88 14.53 -15.97 -3.69
N ASP A 89 15.07 -16.24 -2.50
CA ASP A 89 14.30 -16.62 -1.31
C ASP A 89 13.28 -15.55 -0.92
N LEU A 90 13.64 -14.26 -1.07
CA LEU A 90 12.77 -13.13 -0.80
C LEU A 90 11.58 -13.07 -1.79
N VAL A 91 11.70 -13.68 -2.96
CA VAL A 91 10.62 -13.75 -3.95
C VAL A 91 9.83 -15.05 -3.81
N GLU A 92 10.51 -16.17 -3.62
CA GLU A 92 9.91 -17.50 -3.50
C GLU A 92 9.01 -17.61 -2.28
N HIS A 93 9.48 -17.15 -1.11
CA HIS A 93 8.72 -17.30 0.12
C HIS A 93 7.37 -16.54 0.09
N PRO A 94 7.31 -15.25 -0.30
CA PRO A 94 6.03 -14.57 -0.49
C PRO A 94 5.17 -15.18 -1.59
N THR A 95 5.76 -15.71 -2.66
CA THR A 95 5.01 -16.39 -3.72
C THR A 95 4.26 -17.60 -3.15
N PHE A 96 4.97 -18.44 -2.41
CA PHE A 96 4.41 -19.64 -1.78
C PHE A 96 3.31 -19.28 -0.76
N GLU A 97 3.59 -18.36 0.17
CA GLU A 97 2.62 -18.01 1.20
C GLU A 97 1.37 -17.32 0.60
N THR A 98 1.52 -16.52 -0.45
CA THR A 98 0.37 -15.90 -1.10
C THR A 98 -0.50 -16.92 -1.85
N ASP A 99 0.11 -17.92 -2.49
CA ASP A 99 -0.66 -19.01 -3.11
C ASP A 99 -1.33 -19.91 -2.08
N ARG A 100 -0.63 -20.22 -0.98
CA ARG A 100 -1.20 -20.96 0.16
C ARG A 100 -2.42 -20.22 0.73
N PHE A 101 -2.32 -18.92 0.95
CA PHE A 101 -3.42 -18.08 1.39
C PHE A 101 -4.60 -18.11 0.41
N ARG A 102 -4.33 -18.10 -0.89
CA ARG A 102 -5.38 -18.22 -1.93
C ARG A 102 -6.15 -19.53 -1.81
N VAL A 103 -5.46 -20.65 -1.60
CA VAL A 103 -6.07 -21.97 -1.41
C VAL A 103 -6.90 -22.02 -0.12
N GLN A 104 -6.34 -21.53 0.99
CA GLN A 104 -7.00 -21.52 2.30
C GLN A 104 -8.31 -20.72 2.31
N ASN A 105 -8.37 -19.61 1.57
CA ASN A 105 -9.55 -18.74 1.51
C ASN A 105 -10.52 -19.10 0.38
N HIS A 106 -10.43 -20.31 -0.18
CA HIS A 106 -11.26 -20.78 -1.29
C HIS A 106 -11.30 -19.81 -2.49
N LYS A 107 -10.23 -19.04 -2.72
CA LYS A 107 -10.11 -18.09 -3.85
C LYS A 107 -9.69 -18.83 -5.13
N THR A 108 -10.34 -19.96 -5.41
CA THR A 108 -10.02 -20.85 -6.55
C THR A 108 -10.26 -20.21 -7.91
N LYS A 109 -11.12 -19.17 -7.97
CA LYS A 109 -11.32 -18.32 -9.16
C LYS A 109 -10.12 -17.45 -9.49
N VAL A 110 -9.22 -17.21 -8.53
CA VAL A 110 -7.98 -16.47 -8.73
C VAL A 110 -6.91 -17.47 -9.16
N LYS A 111 -6.14 -17.11 -10.18
CA LYS A 111 -5.03 -17.94 -10.66
C LYS A 111 -3.93 -18.05 -9.59
N PRO A 112 -3.16 -19.15 -9.55
CA PRO A 112 -1.96 -19.24 -8.73
C PRO A 112 -0.99 -18.12 -9.08
N ILE A 113 -0.34 -17.57 -8.05
CA ILE A 113 0.62 -16.50 -8.22
C ILE A 113 1.94 -17.10 -8.70
N ARG A 114 2.57 -16.44 -9.67
CA ARG A 114 3.90 -16.83 -10.15
C ARG A 114 5.00 -15.91 -9.59
N ILE A 115 6.22 -16.43 -9.57
CA ILE A 115 7.42 -15.69 -9.14
C ILE A 115 7.56 -14.37 -9.93
N GLU A 116 7.27 -14.38 -11.23
CA GLU A 116 7.37 -13.16 -12.05
C GLU A 116 6.34 -12.09 -11.65
N GLU A 117 5.18 -12.48 -11.12
CA GLU A 117 4.16 -11.55 -10.65
C GLU A 117 4.60 -10.86 -9.36
N ILE A 118 5.26 -11.57 -8.45
CA ILE A 118 5.86 -10.98 -7.24
C ILE A 118 7.02 -10.04 -7.63
N ARG A 119 7.89 -10.42 -8.57
CA ARG A 119 8.95 -9.53 -9.07
C ARG A 119 8.40 -8.25 -9.68
N LYS A 120 7.34 -8.36 -10.50
CA LYS A 120 6.63 -7.18 -11.05
C LYS A 120 6.04 -6.32 -9.94
N PHE A 121 5.42 -6.94 -8.94
CA PHE A 121 4.83 -6.23 -7.81
C PHE A 121 5.89 -5.44 -7.01
N LEU A 122 7.05 -6.05 -6.73
CA LEU A 122 8.17 -5.36 -6.09
C LEU A 122 8.69 -4.20 -6.95
N GLY A 123 8.83 -4.41 -8.26
CA GLY A 123 9.20 -3.34 -9.19
C GLY A 123 8.19 -2.18 -9.22
N ILE A 124 6.89 -2.48 -9.14
CA ILE A 124 5.84 -1.47 -9.03
C ILE A 124 5.98 -0.69 -7.71
N ILE A 125 6.20 -1.36 -6.58
CA ILE A 125 6.41 -0.69 -5.29
C ILE A 125 7.62 0.25 -5.35
N LEU A 126 8.73 -0.22 -5.92
CA LEU A 126 9.94 0.59 -6.09
C LEU A 126 9.69 1.79 -7.01
N TYR A 127 8.91 1.63 -8.08
CA TYR A 127 8.54 2.75 -8.94
C TYR A 127 7.65 3.76 -8.19
N MET A 128 6.68 3.29 -7.41
CA MET A 128 5.77 4.13 -6.63
C MET A 128 6.47 4.89 -5.50
N SER A 129 7.60 4.39 -5.00
CA SER A 129 8.40 5.11 -3.99
C SER A 129 9.16 6.30 -4.58
N VAL A 130 9.46 6.26 -5.88
CA VAL A 130 10.11 7.37 -6.61
C VAL A 130 9.07 8.34 -7.15
N VAL A 131 8.04 7.82 -7.82
CA VAL A 131 6.95 8.61 -8.40
C VAL A 131 5.75 8.53 -7.48
N CYS A 132 5.66 9.43 -6.50
CA CYS A 132 4.60 9.41 -5.50
C CYS A 132 3.32 10.11 -5.99
N LEU A 133 2.21 9.38 -6.04
CA LEU A 133 0.87 9.94 -6.20
C LEU A 133 0.10 9.86 -4.87
N PRO A 134 -0.78 10.84 -4.56
CA PRO A 134 -1.44 10.90 -3.25
C PRO A 134 -2.35 9.69 -2.99
N PHE A 135 -2.90 9.07 -4.04
CA PHE A 135 -3.70 7.86 -3.92
C PHE A 135 -3.21 6.76 -4.84
N ARG A 136 -3.07 5.53 -4.31
CA ARG A 136 -2.66 4.35 -5.07
C ARG A 136 -3.51 4.09 -6.31
N ARG A 137 -4.82 4.37 -6.27
CA ARG A 137 -5.71 4.18 -7.44
C ARG A 137 -5.36 5.10 -8.62
N MET A 138 -4.64 6.20 -8.39
CA MET A 138 -4.29 7.16 -9.44
C MET A 138 -3.31 6.59 -10.46
N TYR A 139 -2.41 5.69 -10.07
CA TYR A 139 -1.47 5.03 -11.01
C TYR A 139 -2.19 4.25 -12.11
N TRP A 140 -3.40 3.76 -11.84
CA TRP A 140 -4.26 3.05 -12.80
C TRP A 140 -5.41 3.90 -13.35
N SER A 141 -5.53 5.16 -12.90
CA SER A 141 -6.59 6.07 -13.38
C SER A 141 -6.37 6.48 -14.82
N ARG A 142 -7.42 6.86 -15.55
CA ARG A 142 -7.28 7.31 -16.95
C ARG A 142 -6.46 8.60 -17.09
N LEU A 143 -6.58 9.51 -16.13
CA LEU A 143 -5.97 10.85 -16.20
C LEU A 143 -4.49 10.85 -15.81
N LEU A 144 -4.13 10.14 -14.73
CA LEU A 144 -2.78 10.13 -14.17
C LEU A 144 -2.09 8.78 -14.34
N ARG A 145 -2.55 7.98 -15.32
CA ARG A 145 -2.08 6.62 -15.60
C ARG A 145 -0.56 6.62 -15.72
N GLN A 146 0.10 5.75 -14.95
CA GLN A 146 1.51 5.44 -15.16
C GLN A 146 1.59 4.12 -15.92
N ALA A 147 1.97 4.16 -17.20
CA ALA A 147 1.99 3.00 -18.08
C ALA A 147 2.82 1.84 -17.50
N HIS A 148 4.00 2.16 -16.96
CA HIS A 148 4.91 1.21 -16.31
C HIS A 148 4.32 0.47 -15.11
N VAL A 149 3.26 1.00 -14.49
CA VAL A 149 2.54 0.33 -13.41
C VAL A 149 1.31 -0.38 -13.97
N ALA A 150 0.52 0.35 -14.75
CA ALA A 150 -0.84 -0.05 -15.10
C ALA A 150 -0.92 -1.11 -16.22
N ASP A 151 0.14 -1.27 -17.00
CA ASP A 151 0.27 -2.34 -18.00
C ASP A 151 0.85 -3.63 -17.37
N CYS A 152 1.61 -3.51 -16.29
CA CYS A 152 2.25 -4.65 -15.62
C CYS A 152 1.29 -5.47 -14.75
N MET A 153 0.32 -4.82 -14.11
CA MET A 153 -0.72 -5.48 -13.33
C MET A 153 -2.05 -4.76 -13.53
N HIS A 154 -3.04 -5.44 -14.11
CA HIS A 154 -4.34 -4.86 -14.33
C HIS A 154 -5.18 -4.88 -13.05
N PRO A 155 -5.81 -3.76 -12.67
CA PRO A 155 -6.72 -3.76 -11.55
C PRO A 155 -7.93 -4.61 -11.91
N LYS A 156 -8.53 -5.26 -10.91
CA LYS A 156 -9.82 -5.92 -11.13
C LYS A 156 -10.81 -4.88 -11.65
N PRO A 157 -11.52 -5.16 -12.76
CA PRO A 157 -12.59 -4.28 -13.20
C PRO A 157 -13.61 -4.17 -12.06
N VAL A 158 -13.86 -2.93 -11.64
CA VAL A 158 -14.94 -2.62 -10.70
C VAL A 158 -16.24 -2.93 -11.43
N ARG A 159 -17.04 -3.85 -10.87
CA ARG A 159 -18.39 -4.16 -11.38
C ARG A 159 -19.39 -3.18 -10.82
#